data_AF-A0A7Y5Y072-F1
#
_entry.id   AF-A0A7Y5Y072-F1
#
_cell.length_a   1.000
_cell.length_b   1.000
_cell.length_c   1.000
_cell.angle_alpha   90.00
_cell.angle_beta   90.00
_cell.angle_gamma   90.00
#
_symmetry.space_group_name_H-M   'P 1'
#
loop_
_entity.id
_entity.type
_entity.pdbx_description
1 polymer ?
#
loop_
_entity_poly.entity_id
_entity_poly.type
_entity_poly.pdbx_seq_one_letter_code
_entity_poly.pdbx_strand_id
1 'polypeptide(L)' 'TASSVSASTDMLITGADVGASKLAKAEKLEVEVVDQGEIWTLLIDAGVA' A
#
# COMPACT_ATOMS: atom_id res chain seq x y z
N THR A 1 -11.61 -15.90 0.75
CA THR A 1 -10.42 -15.18 0.24
C THR A 1 -10.72 -13.68 0.21
N ALA A 2 -10.29 -12.93 1.23
CA ALA A 2 -10.47 -11.48 1.24
C ALA A 2 -9.33 -10.85 0.44
N SER A 3 -9.53 -10.59 -0.86
CA SER A 3 -8.57 -9.83 -1.68
C SER A 3 -8.93 -8.35 -1.64
N SER A 4 -8.64 -7.67 -0.53
CA SER A 4 -9.05 -6.28 -0.30
C SER A 4 -8.10 -5.27 -0.94
N VAL A 5 -7.95 -5.34 -2.26
CA VAL A 5 -7.54 -4.21 -3.10
C VAL A 5 -8.68 -4.03 -4.09
N SER A 6 -9.36 -2.89 -4.06
CA SER A 6 -10.49 -2.56 -4.94
C SER A 6 -10.13 -1.35 -5.81
N ALA A 7 -10.94 -1.06 -6.82
CA ALA A 7 -10.77 0.14 -7.64
C ALA A 7 -10.98 1.46 -6.85
N SER A 8 -11.42 1.36 -5.59
CA SER A 8 -11.55 2.48 -4.66
C SER A 8 -10.34 2.62 -3.73
N THR A 9 -9.26 1.87 -3.97
CA THR A 9 -8.04 1.95 -3.18
C THR A 9 -7.13 2.98 -3.83
N ASP A 10 -6.87 4.09 -3.14
CA ASP A 10 -5.95 5.11 -3.66
C ASP A 10 -4.48 4.70 -3.48
N MET A 11 -4.15 4.05 -2.36
CA MET A 11 -2.79 3.60 -2.04
C MET A 11 -2.76 2.19 -1.44
N LEU A 12 -1.76 1.42 -1.85
CA LEU A 12 -1.35 0.15 -1.27
C LEU A 12 -0.01 0.33 -0.53
N ILE A 13 -0.07 0.31 0.81
CA ILE A 13 1.13 0.37 1.64
C ILE A 13 1.70 -1.04 1.82
N THR A 14 2.96 -1.25 1.42
CA THR A 14 3.63 -2.54 1.40
C THR A 14 4.70 -2.63 2.49
N GLY A 15 4.67 -3.70 3.29
CA GLY A 15 5.77 -4.06 4.19
C GLY A 15 6.71 -5.10 3.56
N ALA A 16 7.66 -5.62 4.34
CA ALA A 16 8.48 -6.75 3.92
C ALA A 16 7.59 -7.99 3.67
N ASP A 17 7.82 -8.68 2.55
CA ASP A 17 7.04 -9.84 2.07
C ASP A 17 5.61 -9.57 1.55
N VAL A 18 5.41 -8.51 0.75
CA VAL A 18 4.19 -8.40 -0.05
C VAL A 18 4.13 -9.45 -1.16
N GLY A 19 3.17 -10.37 -1.05
CA GLY A 19 2.97 -11.43 -2.03
C GLY A 19 2.66 -10.89 -3.43
N ALA A 20 3.27 -11.50 -4.45
CA ALA A 20 3.21 -11.09 -5.86
C ALA A 20 1.79 -10.84 -6.40
N SER A 21 0.77 -11.55 -5.88
CA SER A 21 -0.62 -11.38 -6.30
C SER A 21 -1.25 -10.04 -5.87
N LYS A 22 -0.71 -9.36 -4.85
CA LYS A 22 -1.18 -8.02 -4.42
C LYS A 22 -0.57 -6.92 -5.28
N LEU A 23 0.72 -7.05 -5.60
CA LEU A 23 1.42 -6.15 -6.53
C LEU A 23 0.78 -6.20 -7.93
N ALA A 24 0.56 -7.40 -8.47
CA ALA A 24 -0.07 -7.57 -9.79
C ALA A 24 -1.51 -6.99 -9.85
N LYS A 25 -2.23 -6.96 -8.71
CA LYS A 25 -3.57 -6.37 -8.63
C LYS A 25 -3.52 -4.85 -8.51
N ALA A 26 -2.54 -4.31 -7.76
CA ALA A 26 -2.31 -2.88 -7.66
C ALA A 26 -1.89 -2.27 -9.01
N GLU A 27 -0.95 -2.92 -9.72
CA GLU A 27 -0.57 -2.52 -11.08
C GLU A 27 -1.77 -2.49 -12.04
N LYS A 28 -2.62 -3.53 -12.00
CA LYS A 28 -3.80 -3.63 -12.86
C LYS A 28 -4.86 -2.57 -12.55
N LEU A 29 -4.92 -2.09 -11.32
CA LEU A 29 -5.89 -1.11 -10.85
C LEU A 29 -5.31 0.30 -10.77
N GLU A 30 -4.08 0.50 -11.25
CA GLU A 30 -3.36 1.79 -11.20
C GLU A 30 -3.27 2.37 -9.78
N VAL A 31 -3.21 1.49 -8.78
CA VAL A 31 -3.12 1.86 -7.36
C VAL A 31 -1.67 2.17 -7.03
N GLU A 32 -1.45 3.30 -6.35
CA GLU A 32 -0.11 3.72 -5.93
C GLU A 32 0.44 2.75 -4.88
N VAL A 33 1.63 2.19 -5.13
CA VAL A 33 2.30 1.26 -4.22
C VAL A 33 3.37 2.02 -3.44
N VAL A 34 3.23 2.08 -2.12
CA VAL A 34 4.11 2.87 -1.23
C VAL A 34 4.72 1.97 -0.16
N ASP A 35 5.99 2.18 0.19
CA ASP A 35 6.63 1.39 1.24
C ASP A 35 6.18 1.80 2.66
N GLN A 36 6.08 0.84 3.56
CA GLN A 36 5.68 1.07 4.95
C GLN A 36 6.63 2.03 5.69
N GLY A 37 7.93 1.98 5.40
CA GLY A 37 8.93 2.86 6.01
C GLY A 37 8.76 4.33 5.62
N GLU A 38 8.36 4.59 4.38
CA GLU A 38 8.07 5.94 3.89
C GLU A 38 6.85 6.53 4.60
N ILE A 39 5.78 5.73 4.73
CA ILE A 39 4.58 6.16 5.45
C ILE A 39 4.87 6.41 6.92
N TRP A 40 5.73 5.60 7.53
CA TRP A 40 6.01 5.79 8.95
C TRP A 40 6.71 7.13 9.21
N THR A 41 7.62 7.50 8.31
CA THR A 41 8.30 8.81 8.35
C THR A 41 7.32 9.96 8.19
N LEU A 42 6.37 9.86 7.26
CA LEU A 42 5.35 10.88 7.02
C LEU A 42 4.39 11.07 8.22
N LEU A 43 3.99 9.97 8.87
CA LEU A 43 3.12 10.03 10.04
C LEU A 43 3.82 10.64 11.26
N ILE A 44 5.12 10.38 11.43
CA ILE A 44 5.94 11.02 12.46
C ILE A 44 6.08 12.52 12.18
N ASP A 45 6.39 12.91 10.94
CA ASP A 45 6.50 14.32 10.53
C ASP A 45 5.17 15.07 10.71
N ALA A 46 4.05 14.40 10.43
CA ALA A 46 2.70 14.93 10.64
C ALA A 46 2.27 14.99 12.12
N GLY A 47 3.06 14.45 13.05
CA GLY A 47 2.76 14.42 14.48
C GLY A 47 1.58 13.52 14.85
N VAL A 48 1.28 12.50 14.04
CA VAL A 48 0.17 11.55 14.23
C VAL A 48 0.64 10.26 14.91
N ALA A 49 1.95 10.03 14.96
CA ALA A 49 2.61 8.83 15.50
C ALA A 49 3.40 9.11 16.79
#